data_AF-A0A8T3V7Z9-F1
#
_entry.id   AF-A0A8T3V7Z9-F1
#
_cell.length_a   1.000
_cell.length_b   1.000
_cell.length_c   1.000
_cell.angle_alpha   90.00
_cell.angle_beta   90.00
_cell.angle_gamma   90.00
#
_symmetry.space_group_name_H-M   'P 1'
#
loop_
_entity.id
_entity.type
_entity.pdbx_description
1 polymer ?
#
loop_
_entity_poly.entity_id
_entity_poly.type
_entity_poly.pdbx_seq_one_letter_code
_entity_poly.pdbx_strand_id
1 'polypeptide(L)'
;MSQERKVGENFDEKTAGDIFDKLKNVEGKIKPKKDGKLKNISDLMNEANYLKDHGKFDEAIELYKQVIFALPDSKKAYEALIDIYQKNGDTDSEKDVLKKAIGNCKDDESFKNKLNEIN
;
A
#
# COMPACT_ATOMS: atom_id res chain seq x y z
N MET A 1 -30.09 -2.07 -5.99
CA MET A 1 -29.70 -3.46 -5.76
C MET A 1 -28.24 -3.58 -6.15
N SER A 2 -27.37 -3.77 -5.15
CA SER A 2 -25.92 -3.77 -5.31
C SER A 2 -25.43 -5.19 -5.29
N GLN A 3 -24.97 -5.73 -6.43
CA GLN A 3 -23.88 -6.72 -6.64
C GLN A 3 -23.50 -6.55 -8.13
N GLU A 4 -22.24 -6.46 -8.52
CA GLU A 4 -21.37 -7.62 -8.71
C GLU A 4 -19.89 -7.28 -8.42
N ARG A 5 -19.29 -8.04 -7.50
CA ARG A 5 -17.84 -8.24 -7.43
C ARG A 5 -17.48 -9.37 -8.40
N LYS A 6 -16.73 -9.05 -9.44
CA LYS A 6 -15.93 -9.95 -10.29
C LYS A 6 -14.86 -9.02 -10.90
N VAL A 7 -13.57 -9.27 -10.87
CA VAL A 7 -12.83 -10.52 -11.02
C VAL A 7 -11.42 -10.25 -10.52
N GLY A 8 -10.90 -11.13 -9.67
CA GLY A 8 -9.47 -11.41 -9.70
C GLY A 8 -9.31 -12.53 -10.71
N GLU A 9 -8.75 -12.22 -11.88
CA GLU A 9 -8.18 -13.15 -12.87
C GLU A 9 -7.38 -12.27 -13.86
N ASN A 10 -6.16 -12.70 -14.17
CA ASN A 10 -5.23 -12.12 -15.14
C ASN A 10 -4.56 -10.78 -14.81
N PHE A 11 -3.62 -10.80 -13.87
CA PHE A 11 -2.49 -9.86 -13.88
C PHE A 11 -1.48 -10.31 -14.95
N ASP A 12 -1.80 -9.98 -16.21
CA ASP A 12 -0.84 -10.03 -17.31
C ASP A 12 0.17 -8.88 -17.09
N GLU A 13 1.47 -9.17 -17.12
CA GLU A 13 2.55 -8.19 -16.91
C GLU A 13 2.43 -6.97 -17.86
N LYS A 14 1.77 -7.13 -19.01
CA LYS A 14 1.40 -6.05 -19.94
C LYS A 14 0.36 -5.07 -19.40
N THR A 15 -0.56 -5.53 -18.56
CA THR A 15 -1.64 -4.69 -18.00
C THR A 15 -1.10 -3.74 -16.93
N ALA A 16 0.00 -4.07 -16.25
CA ALA A 16 0.70 -3.13 -15.37
C ALA A 16 1.21 -1.88 -16.13
N GLY A 17 1.57 -2.04 -17.41
CA GLY A 17 1.92 -0.94 -18.31
C GLY A 17 0.72 -0.07 -18.72
N ASP A 18 -0.45 -0.67 -18.92
CA ASP A 18 -1.69 0.03 -19.31
C ASP A 18 -2.36 0.77 -18.13
N ILE A 19 -2.27 0.20 -16.92
CA ILE A 19 -2.68 0.86 -15.67
C ILE A 19 -1.85 2.15 -15.45
N PHE A 20 -0.57 2.13 -15.82
CA PHE A 20 0.32 3.29 -15.79
C PHE A 20 -0.12 4.41 -16.74
N ASP A 21 -0.65 4.09 -17.91
CA ASP A 21 -1.17 5.06 -18.86
C ASP A 21 -2.53 5.63 -18.40
N LYS A 22 -3.39 4.79 -17.80
CA LYS A 22 -4.67 5.23 -17.19
C LYS A 22 -4.51 6.10 -15.95
N LEU A 23 -3.43 5.94 -15.18
CA LEU A 23 -3.11 6.81 -14.04
C LEU A 23 -2.70 8.24 -14.42
N LYS A 24 -2.42 8.48 -15.71
CA LYS A 24 -2.16 9.82 -16.23
C LYS A 24 -3.37 10.76 -16.10
N ASN A 25 -4.56 10.21 -15.88
CA ASN A 25 -5.80 10.98 -15.92
C ASN A 25 -6.51 11.19 -14.57
N VAL A 26 -6.02 10.62 -13.46
CA VAL A 26 -6.73 10.76 -12.17
C VAL A 26 -6.16 11.83 -11.25
N GLU A 27 -4.85 12.10 -11.20
CA GLU A 27 -4.35 13.24 -10.42
C GLU A 27 -2.91 13.60 -10.83
N GLY A 28 -2.76 14.74 -11.52
CA GLY A 28 -1.51 15.21 -12.11
C GLY A 28 -0.41 15.64 -11.13
N LYS A 29 -0.03 14.81 -10.13
CA LYS A 29 1.04 15.16 -9.18
C LYS A 29 2.03 14.06 -8.80
N ILE A 30 1.98 12.88 -9.40
CA ILE A 30 3.02 11.87 -9.14
C ILE A 30 3.58 11.36 -10.46
N LYS A 31 4.68 11.98 -10.90
CA LYS A 31 5.53 11.39 -11.94
C LYS A 31 6.39 10.34 -11.25
N PRO A 32 6.19 9.03 -11.45
CA PRO A 32 7.25 8.08 -11.19
C PRO A 32 8.38 8.44 -12.17
N LYS A 33 9.44 9.07 -11.65
CA LYS A 33 10.68 9.29 -12.39
C LYS A 33 11.19 7.91 -12.79
N LYS A 34 10.93 7.55 -14.04
CA LYS A 34 11.43 6.36 -14.69
C LYS A 34 12.90 6.62 -15.00
N ASP A 35 13.76 6.33 -14.03
CA ASP A 35 15.21 6.27 -14.24
C ASP A 35 15.72 4.91 -13.74
N GLY A 36 15.88 3.99 -14.67
CA GLY A 36 17.07 3.14 -14.74
C GLY A 36 17.30 1.99 -13.74
N LYS A 37 16.52 1.80 -12.67
CA LYS A 37 16.58 0.57 -11.85
C LYS A 37 15.20 0.22 -11.31
N LEU A 38 14.59 -0.85 -11.82
CA LEU A 38 13.55 -1.56 -11.07
C LEU A 38 14.22 -2.09 -9.79
N LYS A 39 14.22 -1.28 -8.72
CA LYS A 39 14.48 -1.79 -7.38
C LYS A 39 13.42 -2.86 -7.14
N ASN A 40 13.88 -4.09 -6.94
CA ASN A 40 13.00 -5.22 -6.70
C ASN A 40 12.02 -4.85 -5.57
N ILE A 41 10.76 -5.29 -5.61
CA ILE A 41 9.77 -4.92 -4.57
C ILE A 41 10.29 -5.32 -3.17
N SER A 42 11.05 -6.43 -3.11
CA SER A 42 11.78 -6.86 -1.92
C SER A 42 12.85 -5.87 -1.44
N ASP A 43 13.56 -5.20 -2.36
CA ASP A 43 14.55 -4.16 -2.02
C ASP A 43 13.87 -2.91 -1.45
N LEU A 44 12.79 -2.45 -2.09
CA LEU A 44 11.96 -1.35 -1.57
C LEU A 44 11.42 -1.66 -0.18
N MET A 45 11.01 -2.91 0.04
CA MET A 45 10.49 -3.36 1.32
C MET A 45 11.58 -3.50 2.39
N ASN A 46 12.79 -3.94 2.02
CA ASN A 46 13.93 -3.97 2.94
C ASN A 46 14.37 -2.56 3.33
N GLU A 47 14.44 -1.63 2.37
CA GLU A 47 14.76 -0.23 2.62
C GLU A 47 13.70 0.43 3.52
N ALA A 48 12.41 0.19 3.25
CA ALA A 48 11.33 0.71 4.08
C ALA A 48 11.40 0.19 5.52
N ASN A 49 11.76 -1.08 5.71
CA ASN A 49 11.98 -1.65 7.04
C ASN A 49 13.19 -1.03 7.72
N TYR A 50 14.29 -0.86 7.00
CA TYR A 50 15.49 -0.19 7.50
C TYR A 50 15.19 1.24 7.97
N LEU A 51 14.51 2.04 7.15
CA LEU A 51 14.11 3.40 7.49
C LEU A 51 13.18 3.44 8.71
N LYS A 52 12.20 2.51 8.79
CA LYS A 52 11.32 2.38 9.94
C LYS A 52 12.09 2.11 11.24
N ASP A 53 13.06 1.21 11.20
CA ASP A 53 13.91 0.86 12.36
C ASP A 53 14.78 2.04 12.81
N HIS A 54 15.20 2.89 11.85
CA HIS A 54 15.97 4.11 12.11
C HIS A 54 15.11 5.33 12.47
N GLY A 55 13.80 5.14 12.68
CA GLY A 55 12.86 6.22 13.04
C GLY A 55 12.52 7.19 11.91
N LYS A 56 12.93 6.90 10.68
CA LYS A 56 12.62 7.70 9.47
C LYS A 56 11.26 7.32 8.91
N PHE A 57 10.23 7.63 9.67
CA PHE A 57 8.86 7.19 9.41
C PHE A 57 8.27 7.75 8.13
N ASP A 58 8.47 9.04 7.82
CA ASP A 58 7.97 9.66 6.58
C ASP A 58 8.52 8.98 5.32
N GLU A 59 9.84 8.76 5.26
CA GLU A 59 10.48 8.09 4.11
C GLU A 59 10.02 6.63 3.98
N ALA A 60 9.90 5.92 5.11
CA ALA A 60 9.40 4.55 5.14
C ALA A 60 7.96 4.46 4.61
N ILE A 61 7.10 5.41 4.99
CA ILE A 61 5.71 5.48 4.52
C ILE A 61 5.65 5.60 3.00
N GLU A 62 6.45 6.48 2.39
CA GLU A 62 6.49 6.62 0.93
C GLU A 62 6.90 5.33 0.23
N LEU A 63 7.88 4.61 0.78
CA LEU A 63 8.31 3.32 0.21
C LEU A 63 7.25 2.23 0.38
N TYR A 64 6.60 2.12 1.54
CA TYR A 64 5.52 1.15 1.73
C TYR A 64 4.33 1.44 0.82
N LYS A 65 4.00 2.72 0.57
CA LYS A 65 2.96 3.10 -0.40
C LYS A 65 3.33 2.64 -1.82
N GLN A 66 4.60 2.74 -2.21
CA GLN A 66 5.06 2.19 -3.49
C GLN A 66 4.97 0.65 -3.53
N VAL A 67 5.31 -0.03 -2.43
CA VAL A 67 5.14 -1.49 -2.32
C VAL A 67 3.68 -1.89 -2.43
N ILE A 68 2.76 -1.19 -1.76
CA ILE A 68 1.31 -1.43 -1.84
C ILE A 68 0.77 -1.14 -3.24
N PHE A 69 1.30 -0.11 -3.89
CA PHE A 69 0.91 0.21 -5.25
C PHE A 69 1.31 -0.92 -6.23
N ALA A 70 2.48 -1.53 -6.03
CA ALA A 70 2.93 -2.68 -6.82
C ALA A 70 2.25 -4.00 -6.40
N LEU A 71 2.02 -4.19 -5.10
CA LEU A 71 1.40 -5.36 -4.46
C LEU A 71 0.28 -4.91 -3.53
N PRO A 72 -0.94 -4.70 -4.06
CA PRO A 72 -2.06 -4.19 -3.26
C PRO A 72 -2.53 -5.17 -2.20
N ASP A 73 -2.16 -6.45 -2.28
CA ASP A 73 -2.44 -7.50 -1.30
C ASP A 73 -1.30 -7.72 -0.28
N SER A 74 -0.28 -6.83 -0.28
CA SER A 74 0.90 -6.99 0.58
C SER A 74 0.59 -6.65 2.04
N LYS A 75 0.16 -7.67 2.80
CA LYS A 75 -0.13 -7.56 4.24
C LYS A 75 0.99 -6.89 5.03
N LYS A 76 2.23 -7.33 4.80
CA LYS A 76 3.41 -6.79 5.51
C LYS A 76 3.60 -5.29 5.32
N ALA A 77 3.29 -4.76 4.13
CA ALA A 77 3.42 -3.32 3.87
C ALA A 77 2.31 -2.52 4.57
N TYR A 78 1.08 -3.02 4.59
CA TYR A 78 0.00 -2.41 5.37
C TYR A 78 0.30 -2.46 6.86
N GLU A 79 0.72 -3.61 7.39
CA GLU A 79 1.07 -3.75 8.80
C GLU A 79 2.17 -2.79 9.23
N ALA A 80 3.18 -2.60 8.38
CA ALA A 80 4.26 -1.65 8.66
C ALA A 80 3.77 -0.20 8.66
N LEU A 81 2.88 0.19 7.73
CA LEU A 81 2.25 1.51 7.76
C LEU A 81 1.42 1.73 9.03
N ILE A 82 0.61 0.73 9.39
CA ILE A 82 -0.24 0.78 10.60
C ILE A 82 0.64 0.93 11.85
N ASP A 83 1.71 0.14 11.98
CA ASP A 83 2.68 0.26 13.09
C ASP A 83 3.28 1.67 13.17
N ILE A 84 3.62 2.27 12.02
CA ILE A 84 4.15 3.63 11.97
C ILE A 84 3.10 4.65 12.43
N TYR A 85 1.88 4.59 11.90
CA TYR A 85 0.82 5.53 12.28
C TYR A 85 0.39 5.37 13.74
N GLN A 86 0.34 4.14 14.26
CA GLN A 86 0.13 3.88 15.69
C GLN A 86 1.21 4.54 16.56
N LYS A 87 2.49 4.37 16.19
CA LYS A 87 3.61 4.99 16.91
C LYS A 87 3.56 6.51 16.85
N ASN A 88 3.10 7.06 15.73
CA ASN A 88 2.95 8.50 15.56
C ASN A 88 1.68 9.05 16.25
N GLY A 89 0.79 8.18 16.75
CA GLY A 89 -0.50 8.56 17.28
C GLY A 89 -1.49 9.08 16.22
N ASP A 90 -1.21 8.84 14.93
CA ASP A 90 -2.04 9.33 13.82
C ASP A 90 -3.14 8.31 13.50
N THR A 91 -4.16 8.36 14.34
CA THR A 91 -5.30 7.45 14.31
C THR A 91 -6.14 7.56 13.03
N ASP A 92 -6.21 8.76 12.42
CA ASP A 92 -7.00 8.99 11.22
C ASP A 92 -6.39 8.29 9.99
N SER A 93 -5.08 8.49 9.77
CA SER A 93 -4.36 7.81 8.68
C SER A 93 -4.32 6.30 8.89
N GLU A 94 -4.21 5.84 10.15
CA GLU A 94 -4.29 4.42 10.48
C GLU A 94 -5.63 3.80 10.04
N LYS A 95 -6.76 4.46 10.37
CA LYS A 95 -8.10 4.01 9.96
C LYS A 95 -8.23 3.96 8.43
N ASP A 96 -7.69 4.92 7.70
CA ASP A 96 -7.69 4.90 6.22
C ASP A 96 -6.92 3.72 5.65
N VAL A 97 -5.70 3.48 6.16
CA VAL A 97 -4.85 2.37 5.73
C VAL A 97 -5.50 1.02 6.03
N LEU A 98 -6.11 0.86 7.21
CA LEU A 98 -6.84 -0.36 7.58
C LEU A 98 -8.03 -0.62 6.66
N LYS A 99 -8.81 0.41 6.30
CA LYS A 99 -9.92 0.27 5.34
C LYS A 99 -9.43 -0.17 3.97
N LYS A 100 -8.32 0.40 3.49
CA LYS A 100 -7.66 -0.03 2.24
C LYS A 100 -7.15 -1.46 2.33
N ALA A 101 -6.53 -1.83 3.45
CA ALA A 101 -6.06 -3.18 3.70
C ALA A 101 -7.21 -4.19 3.67
N ILE A 102 -8.34 -3.93 4.35
CA ILE A 102 -9.53 -4.81 4.34
C ILE A 102 -10.13 -4.94 2.93
N GLY A 103 -10.08 -3.88 2.13
CA GLY A 103 -10.59 -3.88 0.76
C GLY A 103 -9.74 -4.71 -0.21
N ASN A 104 -8.41 -4.66 -0.05
CA ASN A 104 -7.48 -5.36 -0.93
C ASN A 104 -7.15 -6.78 -0.40
N CYS A 105 -6.79 -6.90 0.87
CA CYS A 105 -6.58 -8.15 1.60
C CYS A 105 -7.94 -8.70 2.08
N LYS A 106 -8.67 -9.33 1.17
CA LYS A 106 -10.08 -9.76 1.34
C LYS A 106 -10.36 -10.66 2.56
N ASP A 107 -9.34 -11.25 3.18
CA ASP A 107 -9.47 -12.33 4.16
C ASP A 107 -8.71 -12.10 5.47
N ASP A 108 -8.28 -10.86 5.75
CA ASP A 108 -7.54 -10.60 6.98
C ASP A 108 -8.45 -10.03 8.08
N GLU A 109 -8.94 -10.89 8.96
CA GLU A 109 -9.67 -10.48 10.17
C GLU A 109 -8.79 -9.62 11.10
N SER A 110 -7.47 -9.73 11.03
CA SER A 110 -6.56 -8.94 11.88
C SER A 110 -6.68 -7.45 11.60
N PHE A 111 -6.83 -7.03 10.34
CA PHE A 111 -7.06 -5.61 10.03
C PHE A 111 -8.44 -5.13 10.49
N LYS A 112 -9.47 -5.99 10.44
CA LYS A 112 -10.80 -5.64 10.95
C LYS A 112 -10.78 -5.47 12.47
N ASN A 113 -10.07 -6.37 13.17
CA ASN A 113 -9.91 -6.31 14.62
C ASN A 113 -9.17 -5.03 15.02
N LYS A 114 -8.01 -4.75 14.39
CA LYS A 114 -7.27 -3.50 14.62
C LYS A 114 -8.14 -2.27 14.38
N LEU A 115 -8.91 -2.23 13.28
CA LEU A 115 -9.79 -1.10 12.99
C LEU A 115 -10.86 -0.90 14.07
N ASN A 116 -11.35 -1.98 14.69
CA ASN A 116 -12.35 -1.93 15.76
C ASN A 116 -11.74 -1.57 17.12
N GLU A 117 -10.45 -1.83 17.35
CA GLU A 117 -9.72 -1.38 18.54
C GLU A 117 -9.49 0.14 18.55
N ILE A 118 -9.47 0.74 17.36
CA ILE A 118 -9.33 2.18 17.21
C ILE A 118 -10.70 2.86 17.38
N ASN A 119 -11.02 3.20 18.63
CA ASN A 119 -12.27 3.85 19.04
C ASN A 119 -12.53 5.19 18.32
#